data_AF-A0A8C6DWU8-F1
#
_entry.id   AF-A0A8C6DWU8-F1
#
_cell.length_a   1.000
_cell.length_b   1.000
_cell.length_c   1.000
_cell.angle_alpha   90.00
_cell.angle_beta   90.00
_cell.angle_gamma   90.00
#
_symmetry.space_group_name_H-M   'P 1'
#
loop_
_entity.id
_entity.type
_entity.pdbx_description
1 polymer ?
#
loop_
_entity_poly.entity_id
_entity_poly.type
_entity_poly.pdbx_seq_one_letter_code
_entity_poly.pdbx_strand_id
1 'polypeptide(L)' 'MTLTRWTGMIIGGMVDARSIPVLAKWQNSYSIKVVLQELRRLMMSKENMKLPQPPEGQTYNN' A
#
# COMPACT_ATOMS: atom_id res chain seq x y z
N MET A 1 -2.55 10.10 -5.09
CA MET A 1 -1.77 8.85 -5.09
C MET A 1 -2.58 7.78 -4.37
N THR A 2 -3.51 7.13 -5.06
CA THR A 2 -4.46 6.20 -4.44
C THR A 2 -3.96 4.77 -4.61
N LEU A 3 -3.88 4.04 -3.51
CA LEU A 3 -3.30 2.70 -3.41
C LEU A 3 -4.25 1.66 -4.02
N THR A 4 -4.51 1.71 -5.32
CA THR A 4 -5.66 1.00 -5.91
C THR A 4 -5.30 -0.17 -6.79
N ARG A 5 -4.01 -0.31 -7.10
CA ARG A 5 -3.59 -1.25 -8.12
C ARG A 5 -2.20 -1.83 -7.91
N TRP A 6 -1.85 -2.17 -6.67
CA TRP A 6 -0.68 -3.02 -6.44
C TRP A 6 -1.12 -4.47 -6.48
N THR A 7 -0.60 -5.20 -7.46
CA THR A 7 -0.98 -6.58 -7.77
C THR A 7 -0.92 -7.45 -6.52
N GLY A 8 -2.09 -7.82 -5.98
CA GLY A 8 -2.23 -8.71 -4.83
C GLY A 8 -1.96 -8.07 -3.45
N MET A 9 -1.51 -6.81 -3.39
CA MET A 9 -1.30 -6.11 -2.11
C MET A 9 -2.55 -5.38 -1.63
N ILE A 10 -3.36 -4.84 -2.55
CA ILE A 10 -4.57 -4.07 -2.22
C ILE A 10 -5.78 -4.65 -2.92
N ILE A 11 -6.84 -4.96 -2.18
CA ILE A 11 -8.12 -5.48 -2.70
C ILE A 11 -9.23 -4.56 -2.21
N GLY A 12 -9.95 -3.89 -3.12
CA GLY A 12 -11.07 -3.00 -2.75
C GLY A 12 -10.69 -1.83 -1.85
N GLY A 13 -9.44 -1.37 -1.89
CA GLY A 13 -8.93 -0.32 -1.01
C GLY A 13 -8.41 -0.81 0.35
N MET A 14 -8.54 -2.10 0.65
CA MET A 14 -7.96 -2.73 1.83
C MET A 14 -6.57 -3.30 1.56
N VAL A 15 -5.65 -3.05 2.48
CA VAL A 15 -4.28 -3.58 2.44
C VAL A 15 -4.27 -5.04 2.92
N ASP A 16 -3.77 -5.97 2.11
CA ASP A 16 -3.46 -7.33 2.58
C ASP A 16 -2.22 -7.27 3.48
N ALA A 17 -2.43 -7.43 4.79
CA ALA A 17 -1.38 -7.40 5.79
C ALA A 17 -0.24 -8.40 5.53
N ARG A 18 -0.51 -9.53 4.85
CA ARG A 18 0.51 -10.55 4.54
C ARG A 18 1.46 -10.11 3.43
N SER A 19 0.98 -9.21 2.58
CA SER A 19 1.71 -8.73 1.41
C SER A 19 2.68 -7.58 1.74
N ILE A 20 2.45 -6.88 2.86
CA ILE A 20 3.27 -5.75 3.31
C ILE A 20 4.23 -6.23 4.42
N PRO A 21 5.56 -6.17 4.22
CA PRO A 21 6.53 -6.74 5.17
C PRO A 21 6.38 -6.26 6.62
N VAL A 22 6.15 -4.95 6.82
CA VAL A 22 6.00 -4.36 8.16
C VAL A 22 4.74 -4.85 8.88
N LEU A 23 3.70 -5.21 8.15
CA LEU A 23 2.45 -5.74 8.70
C LEU A 23 2.54 -7.26 8.90
N ALA A 24 3.13 -7.98 7.94
CA ALA A 24 3.30 -9.43 8.00
C ALA A 24 4.20 -9.87 9.15
N LYS A 25 5.19 -9.04 9.53
CA LYS A 25 6.13 -9.29 10.63
C LYS A 25 6.07 -8.18 11.67
N TRP A 26 4.87 -7.81 12.07
CA TRP A 26 4.65 -6.73 13.03
C TRP A 26 5.50 -6.89 14.30
N GLN A 27 6.16 -5.80 14.71
CA GLN A 27 6.91 -5.70 15.96
C GLN A 27 6.26 -4.63 16.84
N ASN A 28 6.26 -4.81 18.15
CA ASN A 28 5.69 -3.83 19.08
C ASN A 28 6.41 -2.47 19.06
N SER A 29 7.63 -2.43 18.54
CA SER A 29 8.39 -1.20 18.32
C SER A 29 7.99 -0.43 17.06
N TYR A 30 7.20 -1.04 16.17
CA TYR A 30 6.70 -0.36 14.98
C TYR A 30 5.61 0.64 15.32
N SER A 31 5.61 1.74 14.58
CA SER A 31 4.63 2.81 14.73
C SER A 31 3.92 3.06 13.40
N ILE A 32 2.83 3.82 13.44
CA ILE A 32 2.09 4.25 12.24
C ILE A 32 3.03 4.94 11.25
N LYS A 33 4.02 5.70 11.74
CA LYS A 33 5.06 6.32 10.90
C LYS A 33 5.81 5.29 10.05
N VAL A 34 6.20 4.16 10.64
CA VAL A 34 6.92 3.08 9.93
C VAL A 34 6.04 2.49 8.83
N VAL A 35 4.76 2.27 9.12
CA VAL A 35 3.78 1.76 8.13
C VAL A 35 3.66 2.71 6.94
N LEU A 36 3.47 4.01 7.19
CA LEU A 36 3.34 5.01 6.13
C LEU A 36 4.62 5.16 5.29
N GLN A 37 5.79 5.09 5.93
CA GLN A 37 7.08 5.12 5.23
C GLN A 37 7.27 3.90 4.33
N GLU A 38 6.89 2.72 4.80
CA GLU A 38 6.99 1.48 4.02
C GLU A 38 6.03 1.50 2.83
N LEU A 39 4.80 1.98 3.01
CA LEU A 39 3.87 2.19 1.90
C LEU A 39 4.45 3.18 0.87
N ARG A 40 5.02 4.31 1.30
CA ARG A 40 5.67 5.24 0.35
C ARG A 40 6.84 4.58 -0.38
N ARG A 41 7.65 3.76 0.30
CA ARG A 41 8.76 3.02 -0.32
C ARG A 41 8.24 2.06 -1.38
N LEU A 42 7.17 1.32 -1.09
CA LEU A 42 6.54 0.39 -2.02
C LEU A 42 5.88 1.10 -3.21
N MET A 43 5.37 2.33 -3.08
CA MET A 43 4.91 3.15 -4.22
C MET A 43 6.03 3.41 -5.24
N MET A 44 7.26 3.52 -4.76
CA MET A 44 8.44 3.81 -5.57
C MET A 44 9.18 2.55 -6.05
N SER A 45 8.68 1.35 -5.73
CA SER A 45 9.29 0.10 -6.21
C SER A 45 9.15 -0.02 -7.74
N LYS A 46 10.09 -0.71 -8.39
CA LYS A 46 10.05 -0.91 -9.86
C LYS A 46 8.76 -1.59 -10.31
N GLU A 47 8.21 -2.46 -9.47
CA GLU A 47 6.97 -3.21 -9.73
C GLU A 47 5.74 -2.29 -9.69
N ASN A 48 5.74 -1.27 -8.83
CA ASN A 48 4.57 -0.42 -8.60
C ASN A 48 4.62 0.95 -9.29
N MET A 49 5.83 1.52 -9.51
CA MET A 49 6.00 2.88 -10.01
C MET A 49 5.44 3.11 -11.42
N LYS A 50 5.25 2.04 -12.20
CA LYS A 50 4.73 2.08 -13.57
C LYS A 50 3.28 1.60 -13.69
N LEU A 51 2.63 1.25 -12.57
CA LEU A 51 1.26 0.73 -12.62
C LEU A 51 0.28 1.85 -12.95
N PRO A 52 -0.68 1.62 -13.87
CA PRO A 52 -1.67 2.63 -14.21
C PRO A 52 -2.51 2.96 -12.97
N GLN A 53 -2.59 4.23 -12.63
CA GLN A 53 -3.42 4.74 -11.55
C GLN A 53 -4.85 5.01 -12.05
N PRO A 54 -5.86 4.89 -11.19
CA PRO A 54 -7.19 5.40 -11.48
C PRO A 54 -7.18 6.94 -11.56
N PRO A 55 -8.27 7.54 -12.06
CA PRO A 55 -8.46 8.98 -12.03
C PRO A 55 -8.13 9.61 -10.67
N GLU A 56 -7.46 10.75 -10.71
CA GLU A 56 -7.20 11.52 -9.51
C GLU A 56 -8.52 11.96 -8.86
N GLY A 57 -8.57 11.92 -7.53
CA GLY A 57 -9.79 12.22 -6.77
C GLY A 57 -10.76 11.04 -6.63
N GLN A 58 -10.53 9.90 -7.28
CA GLN A 58 -11.36 8.72 -7.07
C GLN A 58 -11.14 8.12 -5.67
N THR A 59 -12.24 7.84 -4.97
CA THR A 59 -12.26 7.17 -3.65
C THR A 59 -12.97 5.81 -3.74
N TYR A 60 -12.75 4.98 -2.74
CA TYR A 60 -13.53 3.75 -2.55
C TYR A 60 -14.83 4.07 -1.81
N ASN A 61 -15.91 3.37 -2.17
CA ASN A 61 -17.13 3.34 -1.36
C ASN A 61 -16.91 2.40 -0.17
N ASN A 62 -17.50 2.73 0.98
CA ASN A 62 -17.44 1.89 2.19
C ASN A 62 -18.48 0.77 2.17
#